data_AF-A0A849W4S5-F1
#
_entry.id   AF-A0A849W4S5-F1
#
_cell.length_a   1.000
_cell.length_b   1.000
_cell.length_c   1.000
_cell.angle_alpha   90.00
_cell.angle_beta   90.00
_cell.angle_gamma   90.00
#
_symmetry.space_group_name_H-M   'P 1'
#
loop_
_entity.id
_entity.type
_entity.pdbx_description
1 polymer ?
#
loop_
_entity_poly.entity_id
_entity_poly.type
_entity_poly.pdbx_seq_one_letter_code
_entity_poly.pdbx_strand_id
1 'polypeptide(L)'
;MSQRTIVIFGLFLVISIVGGIFIYFYQGYAEQLISRYVSKITVCENISNEEVCYAKEFCEGIYGPTCPDCNDSAFRRCQRIPLNVLAKTEQSKSLCTKTGGEWFHGKMGDFCVCQEIGVNKVFDAAQGCINK
;
A
#
# COMPACT_ATOMS: atom_id res chain seq x y z
N MET A 1 52.67 -21.62 23.33
CA MET A 1 51.38 -21.85 22.63
C MET A 1 51.59 -22.91 21.57
N SER A 2 50.72 -23.92 21.49
CA SER A 2 50.81 -24.93 20.43
C SER A 2 50.42 -24.29 19.09
N GLN A 3 51.08 -24.67 18.01
CA GLN A 3 50.79 -24.19 16.65
C GLN A 3 49.30 -24.35 16.29
N ARG A 4 48.62 -25.36 16.87
CA ARG A 4 47.17 -25.57 16.74
C ARG A 4 46.33 -24.45 17.35
N THR A 5 46.75 -23.88 18.47
CA THR A 5 46.03 -22.80 19.16
C THR A 5 46.06 -21.49 18.36
N ILE A 6 47.17 -21.23 17.66
CA ILE A 6 47.35 -20.04 16.81
C ILE A 6 46.43 -20.12 15.58
N VAL A 7 46.33 -21.30 14.95
CA VAL A 7 45.47 -21.51 13.78
C VAL A 7 43.98 -21.32 14.13
N ILE A 8 43.53 -21.90 15.25
CA ILE A 8 42.13 -21.77 15.70
C ILE A 8 41.79 -20.32 16.02
N PHE A 9 42.69 -19.60 16.70
CA PHE A 9 42.48 -18.19 17.04
C PHE A 9 42.45 -17.29 15.80
N GLY A 10 43.33 -17.53 14.82
CA GLY A 10 43.32 -16.81 13.55
C GLY A 10 42.02 -17.01 12.77
N LEU A 11 41.50 -18.24 12.72
CA LEU A 11 40.26 -18.56 12.02
C LEU A 11 39.05 -17.88 12.68
N PHE A 12 39.02 -17.82 14.02
CA PHE A 12 37.99 -17.10 14.78
C PHE A 12 38.01 -15.59 14.49
N LEU A 13 39.20 -15.00 14.40
CA LEU A 13 39.37 -13.58 14.08
C LEU A 13 38.85 -13.25 12.68
N VAL A 14 39.16 -14.09 11.69
CA VAL A 14 38.67 -13.91 10.31
C VAL A 14 37.15 -13.98 10.25
N ILE A 15 36.53 -14.97 10.90
CA ILE A 15 35.06 -15.10 10.93
C ILE A 15 34.42 -13.86 11.58
N SER A 16 35.00 -13.37 12.68
CA SER A 16 34.49 -12.19 13.38
C SER A 16 34.55 -10.92 12.52
N ILE A 17 35.64 -10.74 11.76
CA ILE A 17 35.79 -9.61 10.83
C ILE A 17 34.74 -9.72 9.71
N VAL A 18 34.57 -10.90 9.11
CA VAL A 18 33.59 -11.11 8.04
C VAL A 18 32.16 -10.88 8.56
N GLY A 19 31.84 -11.35 9.76
CA GLY A 19 30.54 -11.12 10.39
C GLY A 19 30.28 -9.63 10.67
N GLY A 20 31.29 -8.90 11.15
CA GLY A 20 31.19 -7.46 11.37
C GLY A 20 30.94 -6.67 10.08
N ILE A 21 31.65 -7.03 9.00
CA ILE A 21 31.44 -6.44 7.67
C ILE A 21 30.01 -6.73 7.18
N PHE A 22 29.54 -7.97 7.33
CA PHE A 22 28.19 -8.34 6.91
C PHE A 22 27.11 -7.54 7.66
N ILE A 23 27.24 -7.40 8.98
CA ILE A 23 26.32 -6.61 9.81
C ILE A 23 26.32 -5.14 9.38
N TYR A 24 27.50 -4.56 9.12
CA TYR A 24 27.62 -3.16 8.69
C TYR A 24 26.90 -2.89 7.36
N PHE A 25 27.11 -3.74 6.36
CA PHE A 25 26.42 -3.62 5.08
C PHE A 25 24.90 -3.86 5.22
N TYR A 26 24.50 -4.80 6.08
CA TYR A 26 23.09 -5.11 6.30
C TYR A 26 22.36 -3.98 7.04
N GLN A 27 23.02 -3.30 7.98
CA GLN A 27 22.45 -2.15 8.70
C GLN A 27 22.12 -0.99 7.75
N GLY A 28 23.04 -0.60 6.88
CA GLY A 28 22.80 0.48 5.92
C GLY A 28 21.64 0.17 4.95
N TYR A 29 21.51 -1.09 4.54
CA TYR A 29 20.41 -1.53 3.67
C TYR A 29 19.07 -1.59 4.43
N ALA A 30 19.08 -2.05 5.69
CA ALA A 30 17.90 -2.11 6.54
C ALA A 30 17.36 -0.72 6.89
N GLU A 31 18.23 0.25 7.18
CA GLU A 31 17.82 1.63 7.48
C GLU A 31 17.13 2.32 6.30
N GLN A 32 17.61 2.10 5.07
CA GLN A 32 16.96 2.63 3.87
C GLN A 32 15.57 2.02 3.62
N LEU A 33 15.41 0.72 3.88
CA LEU A 33 14.11 0.07 3.82
C LEU A 33 13.19 0.68 4.88
N ILE A 34 13.59 0.69 6.15
CA ILE A 34 12.76 1.17 7.27
C ILE A 34 12.33 2.62 7.07
N SER A 35 13.22 3.51 6.63
CA SER A 35 12.88 4.94 6.40
C SER A 35 11.80 5.13 5.31
N ARG A 36 11.85 4.34 4.22
CA ARG A 36 10.79 4.35 3.19
C ARG A 36 9.48 3.71 3.66
N TYR A 37 9.54 2.77 4.60
CA TYR A 37 8.37 2.13 5.19
C TYR A 37 7.66 3.04 6.21
N VAL A 38 8.40 3.69 7.12
CA VAL A 38 7.83 4.58 8.14
C VAL A 38 7.25 5.84 7.51
N SER A 39 7.93 6.47 6.55
CA SER A 39 7.40 7.66 5.89
C SER A 39 6.10 7.40 5.11
N LYS A 40 5.83 6.17 4.67
CA LYS A 40 4.56 5.82 4.01
C LYS A 40 3.42 5.50 4.99
N ILE A 41 3.72 5.13 6.23
CA ILE A 41 2.71 4.77 7.24
C ILE A 41 2.13 6.04 7.88
N THR A 42 2.97 7.03 8.20
CA THR A 42 2.54 8.28 8.87
C THR A 42 1.94 9.34 7.94
N VAL A 43 2.04 9.17 6.61
CA VAL A 43 1.62 10.21 5.65
C VAL A 43 0.10 10.28 5.47
N CYS A 44 -0.64 9.17 5.55
CA CYS A 44 -2.09 9.23 5.38
C CYS A 44 -2.78 9.80 6.65
N GLU A 45 -2.40 9.34 7.84
CA GLU A 45 -3.11 9.69 9.09
C GLU A 45 -3.06 11.19 9.43
N ASN A 46 -2.02 11.91 8.99
CA ASN A 46 -1.90 13.36 9.19
C ASN A 46 -2.71 14.19 8.19
N ILE A 47 -3.39 13.57 7.22
CA ILE A 47 -4.20 14.29 6.23
C ILE A 47 -5.61 14.49 6.78
N SER A 48 -5.94 15.76 7.04
CA SER A 48 -7.27 16.21 7.48
C SER A 48 -8.16 16.72 6.35
N ASN A 49 -7.62 16.87 5.13
CA ASN A 49 -8.36 17.32 3.95
C ASN A 49 -8.69 16.13 3.04
N GLU A 50 -9.97 15.98 2.69
CA GLU A 50 -10.49 14.95 1.79
C GLU A 50 -9.81 14.98 0.40
N GLU A 51 -9.62 16.16 -0.19
CA GLU A 51 -8.99 16.30 -1.51
C GLU A 51 -7.54 15.80 -1.51
N VAL A 52 -6.80 16.13 -0.44
CA VAL A 52 -5.40 15.72 -0.29
C VAL A 52 -5.29 14.22 0.01
N CYS A 53 -6.29 13.65 0.65
CA CYS A 53 -6.39 12.21 0.90
C CYS A 53 -6.56 11.46 -0.43
N TYR A 54 -7.48 11.92 -1.27
CA TYR A 54 -7.77 11.32 -2.57
C TYR A 54 -6.74 11.58 -3.65
N ALA A 55 -5.88 12.60 -3.49
CA ALA A 55 -4.71 12.77 -4.33
C ALA A 55 -3.70 11.62 -4.19
N LYS A 56 -3.83 10.76 -3.17
CA LYS A 56 -2.93 9.63 -2.91
C LYS A 56 -3.67 8.31 -3.11
N GLU A 57 -3.30 7.57 -4.16
CA GLU A 57 -3.90 6.25 -4.49
C GLU A 57 -3.75 5.17 -3.40
N PHE A 58 -2.88 5.38 -2.40
CA PHE A 58 -2.65 4.45 -1.30
C PHE A 58 -3.33 4.85 0.02
N CYS A 59 -4.14 5.91 0.00
CA CYS A 59 -4.94 6.33 1.13
C CYS A 59 -6.44 6.30 0.79
N GLU A 60 -7.27 6.03 1.79
CA GLU A 60 -8.73 6.05 1.73
C GLU A 60 -9.30 7.03 2.76
N GLY A 61 -10.39 7.71 2.42
CA GLY A 61 -11.12 8.55 3.35
C GLY A 61 -12.04 7.73 4.24
N ILE A 62 -11.94 7.92 5.55
CA ILE A 62 -12.87 7.36 6.53
C ILE A 62 -13.93 8.41 6.83
N TYR A 63 -15.19 8.04 6.58
CA TYR A 63 -16.36 8.86 6.82
C TYR A 63 -17.09 8.40 8.08
N GLY A 64 -17.65 9.35 8.81
CA GLY A 64 -18.47 9.06 9.98
C GLY A 64 -19.61 10.06 10.11
N PRO A 65 -20.64 9.75 10.91
CA PRO A 65 -21.78 10.63 11.11
C PRO A 65 -21.34 11.98 11.68
N THR A 66 -21.92 13.06 11.15
CA THR A 66 -21.63 14.43 11.62
C THR A 66 -22.24 14.66 13.01
N CYS A 67 -23.41 14.05 13.27
CA CYS A 67 -24.07 14.02 14.56
C CYS A 67 -24.74 12.64 14.78
N PRO A 68 -25.05 12.24 16.03
CA PRO A 68 -25.58 10.90 16.34
C PRO A 68 -26.85 10.50 15.57
N ASP A 69 -27.70 11.48 15.23
CA ASP A 69 -28.98 11.28 14.54
C ASP A 69 -28.98 11.84 13.10
N CYS A 70 -27.83 12.25 12.57
CA CYS A 70 -27.72 12.82 11.24
C CYS A 70 -27.41 11.71 10.22
N ASN A 71 -28.13 11.70 9.09
CA ASN A 71 -27.79 10.85 7.93
C ASN A 71 -26.56 11.35 7.14
N ASP A 72 -26.06 12.55 7.45
CA ASP A 72 -24.93 13.14 6.75
C ASP A 72 -23.59 12.62 7.29
N SER A 73 -22.81 12.00 6.40
CA SER A 73 -21.46 11.51 6.67
C SER A 73 -20.41 12.57 6.33
N ALA A 74 -19.59 12.95 7.30
CA ALA A 74 -18.45 13.85 7.13
C ALA A 74 -17.13 13.09 7.08
N PHE A 75 -16.17 13.61 6.32
CA PHE A 75 -14.80 13.12 6.31
C PHE A 75 -14.20 13.27 7.72
N ARG A 76 -13.66 12.18 8.28
CA ARG A 76 -13.07 12.17 9.62
C ARG A 76 -11.56 12.14 9.57
N ARG A 77 -11.01 11.23 8.77
CA ARG A 77 -9.57 10.98 8.68
C ARG A 77 -9.24 10.24 7.40
N CYS A 78 -7.98 10.32 7.01
CA CYS A 78 -7.43 9.53 5.92
C CYS A 78 -6.66 8.33 6.49
N GLN A 79 -6.90 7.13 5.98
CA GLN A 79 -6.24 5.91 6.41
C GLN A 79 -5.52 5.25 5.24
N ARG A 80 -4.46 4.49 5.51
CA ARG A 80 -3.75 3.75 4.47
C ARG A 80 -4.55 2.51 4.05
N ILE A 81 -4.68 2.31 2.74
CA ILE A 81 -5.27 1.10 2.17
C ILE A 81 -4.31 -0.08 2.36
N PRO A 82 -4.78 -1.24 2.87
CA PRO A 82 -3.99 -2.46 2.95
C PRO A 82 -3.46 -2.90 1.57
N LEU A 83 -2.20 -3.36 1.48
CA LEU A 83 -1.55 -3.69 0.21
C LEU A 83 -2.30 -4.77 -0.61
N ASN A 84 -2.91 -5.73 0.07
CA ASN A 84 -3.73 -6.77 -0.55
C ASN A 84 -5.00 -6.20 -1.20
N VAL A 85 -5.60 -5.17 -0.61
CA VAL A 85 -6.75 -4.46 -1.17
C VAL A 85 -6.29 -3.64 -2.36
N LEU A 86 -5.19 -2.90 -2.22
CA LEU A 86 -4.63 -2.07 -3.28
C LEU A 86 -4.27 -2.88 -4.54
N ALA A 87 -3.67 -4.06 -4.36
CA ALA A 87 -3.38 -4.97 -5.47
C ALA A 87 -4.65 -5.48 -6.18
N LYS A 88 -5.73 -5.77 -5.42
CA LYS A 88 -7.03 -6.16 -6.00
C LYS A 88 -7.72 -5.00 -6.72
N THR A 89 -7.65 -3.80 -6.14
CA THR A 89 -8.15 -2.56 -6.74
C THR A 89 -7.46 -2.29 -8.06
N GLU A 90 -6.13 -2.40 -8.12
CA GLU A 90 -5.37 -2.17 -9.36
C GLU A 90 -5.70 -3.20 -10.45
N GLN A 91 -5.88 -4.48 -10.06
CA GLN A 91 -6.37 -5.51 -10.98
C GLN A 91 -7.76 -5.18 -11.51
N SER A 92 -8.66 -4.73 -10.64
CA SER A 92 -10.04 -4.37 -10.99
C SER A 92 -10.10 -3.12 -11.88
N LYS A 93 -9.27 -2.12 -11.60
CA LYS A 93 -9.08 -0.91 -12.41
C LYS A 93 -8.55 -1.25 -13.80
N SER A 94 -7.53 -2.10 -13.88
CA SER A 94 -7.01 -2.60 -15.16
C SER A 94 -8.07 -3.38 -15.95
N LEU A 95 -8.88 -4.19 -15.29
CA LEU A 95 -9.96 -4.93 -15.93
C LEU A 95 -11.07 -3.99 -16.44
N CYS A 96 -11.51 -3.05 -15.60
CA CYS A 96 -12.49 -2.03 -15.93
C CYS A 96 -12.10 -1.26 -17.20
N THR A 97 -10.91 -0.64 -17.18
CA THR A 97 -10.35 0.12 -18.30
C THR A 97 -10.16 -0.73 -19.56
N LYS A 98 -9.69 -1.97 -19.44
CA LYS A 98 -9.57 -2.89 -20.58
C LYS A 98 -10.90 -3.25 -21.21
N THR A 99 -11.95 -3.40 -20.41
CA THR A 99 -13.30 -3.67 -20.91
C THR A 99 -14.03 -2.43 -21.42
N GLY A 100 -13.40 -1.25 -21.32
CA GLY A 100 -13.89 0.05 -21.80
C GLY A 100 -14.60 0.89 -20.74
N GLY A 101 -14.62 0.46 -19.47
CA GLY A 101 -15.25 1.20 -18.38
C GLY A 101 -14.33 2.27 -17.81
N GLU A 102 -14.93 3.24 -17.13
CA GLU A 102 -14.20 4.30 -16.43
C GLU A 102 -14.12 4.00 -14.93
N TRP A 103 -12.92 4.17 -14.36
CA TRP A 103 -12.69 3.95 -12.94
C TRP A 103 -12.88 5.25 -12.16
N PHE A 104 -13.71 5.21 -11.12
CA PHE A 104 -13.97 6.34 -10.24
C PHE A 104 -13.58 6.00 -8.81
N HIS A 105 -13.02 6.99 -8.15
CA HIS A 105 -12.69 6.96 -6.74
C HIS A 105 -13.51 8.03 -6.01
N GLY A 106 -14.20 7.67 -4.94
CA GLY A 106 -15.01 8.63 -4.19
C GLY A 106 -15.45 8.13 -2.82
N LYS A 107 -16.42 8.83 -2.22
CA LYS A 107 -16.90 8.57 -0.85
C LYS A 107 -17.45 7.16 -0.62
N MET A 108 -17.93 6.51 -1.67
CA MET A 108 -18.43 5.13 -1.62
C MET A 108 -17.35 4.07 -1.90
N GLY A 109 -16.09 4.50 -2.02
CA GLY A 109 -14.96 3.66 -2.41
C GLY A 109 -14.67 3.72 -3.90
N ASP A 110 -13.84 2.78 -4.34
CA ASP A 110 -13.50 2.60 -5.74
C ASP A 110 -14.58 1.80 -6.48
N PHE A 111 -14.98 2.28 -7.66
CA PHE A 111 -15.92 1.56 -8.53
C PHE A 111 -15.68 1.81 -10.01
N CYS A 112 -16.14 0.88 -10.83
CA CYS A 112 -16.09 0.97 -12.29
C CYS A 112 -17.47 1.34 -12.84
N VAL A 113 -17.53 2.35 -13.70
CA VAL A 113 -18.72 2.75 -14.44
C VAL A 113 -18.62 2.20 -15.86
N CYS A 114 -19.54 1.29 -16.20
CA CYS A 114 -19.58 0.62 -17.50
C CYS A 114 -20.60 1.23 -18.47
N GLN A 115 -21.27 2.32 -18.09
CA GLN A 115 -22.40 2.89 -18.84
C GLN A 115 -21.98 3.48 -20.20
N GLU A 116 -20.74 3.94 -20.33
CA GLU A 116 -20.25 4.55 -21.57
C GLU A 116 -20.12 3.57 -22.75
N ILE A 117 -20.15 2.26 -22.45
CA ILE A 117 -19.90 1.17 -23.41
C ILE A 117 -21.20 0.51 -23.86
N GLY A 118 -22.34 0.85 -23.26
CA GLY A 118 -23.64 0.26 -23.56
C GLY A 118 -24.62 0.24 -22.38
N VAL A 119 -25.91 0.20 -22.71
CA VAL A 119 -27.01 0.12 -21.75
C VAL A 119 -26.99 -1.24 -21.05
N ASN A 120 -27.25 -1.29 -19.74
CA ASN A 120 -27.25 -2.50 -18.89
C ASN A 120 -25.90 -3.22 -18.70
N LYS A 121 -24.77 -2.52 -18.92
CA LYS A 121 -23.47 -3.06 -18.54
C LYS A 121 -23.17 -2.84 -17.06
N VAL A 122 -22.81 -3.90 -16.36
CA VAL A 122 -22.43 -3.89 -14.94
C VAL A 122 -21.01 -4.45 -14.80
N PHE A 123 -20.24 -3.90 -13.88
CA PHE A 123 -18.90 -4.39 -13.60
C PHE A 123 -18.96 -5.70 -12.80
N ASP A 124 -18.33 -6.73 -13.33
CA ASP A 124 -18.04 -8.00 -12.67
C ASP A 124 -16.54 -8.09 -12.34
N ALA A 125 -16.21 -8.53 -11.13
CA ALA A 125 -14.83 -8.55 -10.65
C ALA A 125 -13.92 -9.57 -11.37
N ALA A 126 -14.49 -10.56 -12.08
CA ALA A 126 -13.75 -11.56 -12.84
C ALA A 126 -13.75 -11.26 -14.34
N GLN A 127 -14.83 -10.69 -14.88
CA GLN A 127 -15.03 -10.52 -16.32
C GLN A 127 -14.98 -9.05 -16.80
N GLY A 128 -15.02 -8.08 -15.88
CA GLY A 128 -15.06 -6.65 -16.19
C GLY A 128 -16.46 -6.18 -16.55
N CYS A 129 -16.59 -5.21 -17.46
CA CYS A 129 -17.89 -4.69 -17.88
C CYS A 129 -18.66 -5.69 -18.76
N ILE A 130 -19.68 -6.34 -18.21
CA ILE A 130 -20.52 -7.34 -18.89
C ILE A 130 -21.97 -6.87 -18.99
N ASN A 131 -22.71 -7.37 -19.99
CA ASN A 131 -24.16 -7.16 -20.07
C ASN A 131 -24.85 -8.00 -19.00
N LYS A 132 -25.73 -7.36 -18.23
CA LYS A 132 -26.56 -8.04 -17.24
C LYS A 132 -28.00 -8.21 -17.74
#